data_AF-A0A329MUA2-F1
#
_entry.id   AF-A0A329MUA2-F1
#
_cell.length_a   1.000
_cell.length_b   1.000
_cell.length_c   1.000
_cell.angle_alpha   90.00
_cell.angle_beta   90.00
_cell.angle_gamma   90.00
#
_symmetry.space_group_name_H-M   'P 1'
#
loop_
_entity.id
_entity.type
_entity.pdbx_description
1 polymer ?
#
loop_
_entity_poly.entity_id
_entity_poly.type
_entity_poly.pdbx_seq_one_letter_code
_entity_poly.pdbx_strand_id
1 'polypeptide(L)'
;MKIKTVYKVEINIVEQEAIDYAKRGFFDGQLVSNMENLTGELSSKLYNFKRKKDKLFFLNVLRKEVEKQKQEHEKTCKKVNCSFSQEKNMGLFVIDQEIDDISQSYEYEPKYSDEFNPEQQSELYSTLNELKTKLTELGFGQQIIFDELDELKEHLNLGKKNWFQLLKGKLFDLSVSKVLEETVVKEIFKTLSDGFENIPKLIDNI
;
A
#
# COMPACT_ATOMS: atom_id res chain seq x y z
N MET A 1 8.61 43.84 1.68
CA MET A 1 9.58 42.88 1.15
C MET A 1 9.08 41.48 1.48
N LYS A 2 8.51 40.75 0.51
CA LYS A 2 7.95 39.39 0.73
C LYS A 2 9.05 38.38 0.47
N ILE A 3 9.50 37.69 1.51
CA ILE A 3 10.42 36.56 1.41
C ILE A 3 9.59 35.38 0.89
N LYS A 4 9.82 34.98 -0.37
CA LYS A 4 9.29 33.71 -0.91
C LYS A 4 10.15 32.59 -0.35
N THR A 5 9.59 31.81 0.58
CA THR A 5 10.17 30.54 1.01
C THR A 5 10.13 29.58 -0.18
N VAL A 6 11.30 29.27 -0.74
CA VAL A 6 11.45 28.20 -1.73
C VAL A 6 11.40 26.89 -0.96
N TYR A 7 10.28 26.17 -1.07
CA TYR A 7 10.18 24.79 -0.58
C TYR A 7 11.13 23.92 -1.41
N LYS A 8 12.24 23.51 -0.79
CA LYS A 8 13.14 22.51 -1.36
C LYS A 8 12.40 21.16 -1.29
N VAL A 9 11.90 20.69 -2.42
CA VAL A 9 11.36 19.33 -2.52
C VAL A 9 12.53 18.39 -2.25
N GLU A 10 12.52 17.70 -1.10
CA GLU A 10 13.49 16.64 -0.84
C GLU A 10 13.29 15.55 -1.90
N ILE A 11 14.27 15.42 -2.78
CA ILE A 11 14.30 14.39 -3.78
C ILE A 11 14.56 13.05 -3.09
N ASN A 12 13.58 12.14 -3.14
CA ASN A 12 13.79 10.75 -2.74
C ASN A 12 14.52 10.02 -3.86
N ILE A 13 15.82 9.78 -3.68
CA ILE A 13 16.69 9.16 -4.69
C ILE A 13 16.16 7.78 -5.11
N VAL A 14 15.62 6.99 -4.18
CA VAL A 14 15.08 5.65 -4.47
C VAL A 14 13.83 5.73 -5.35
N GLU A 15 12.98 6.73 -5.12
CA GLU A 15 11.78 6.98 -5.94
C GLU A 15 12.16 7.38 -7.36
N GLN A 16 13.11 8.30 -7.51
CA GLN A 16 13.59 8.72 -8.83
C GLN A 16 14.21 7.57 -9.61
N GLU A 17 15.06 6.77 -8.96
CA GLU A 17 15.65 5.58 -9.56
C GLU A 17 14.59 4.58 -10.02
N ALA A 18 13.52 4.37 -9.25
CA ALA A 18 12.42 3.48 -9.62
C ALA A 18 11.65 4.00 -10.86
N ILE A 19 11.35 5.29 -10.90
CA ILE A 19 10.66 5.93 -12.04
C ILE A 19 11.52 5.85 -13.31
N ASP A 20 12.81 6.15 -13.21
CA ASP A 20 13.71 6.09 -14.36
C ASP A 20 13.91 4.65 -14.85
N TYR A 21 14.04 3.70 -13.92
CA TYR A 21 14.13 2.28 -14.25
C TYR A 21 12.86 1.76 -14.93
N ALA A 22 11.67 2.16 -14.47
CA ALA A 22 10.39 1.79 -15.11
C ALA A 22 10.27 2.30 -16.56
N LYS A 23 10.90 3.44 -16.87
CA LYS A 23 10.81 4.09 -18.18
C LYS A 23 11.83 3.60 -19.20
N ARG A 24 13.05 3.28 -18.74
CA ARG A 24 14.23 3.10 -19.61
C ARG A 24 15.11 1.91 -19.26
N GLY A 25 14.75 1.12 -18.24
CA GLY A 25 15.59 0.04 -17.72
C GLY A 25 14.90 -1.31 -17.74
N PHE A 26 13.77 -1.42 -17.03
CA PHE A 26 13.20 -2.71 -16.66
C PHE A 26 12.77 -3.58 -17.85
N PHE A 27 12.19 -2.96 -18.88
CA PHE A 27 11.75 -3.65 -20.11
C PHE A 27 12.71 -3.47 -21.29
N ASP A 28 13.64 -2.51 -21.20
CA ASP A 28 14.51 -2.13 -22.31
C ASP A 28 15.89 -2.84 -22.26
N GLY A 29 16.17 -3.57 -21.17
CA GLY A 29 17.46 -4.23 -20.95
C GLY A 29 17.75 -5.40 -21.89
N GLN A 30 16.74 -6.02 -22.52
CA GLN A 30 16.91 -7.22 -23.35
C GLN A 30 16.00 -7.28 -24.59
N LEU A 31 16.44 -8.04 -25.61
CA LEU A 31 15.71 -8.23 -26.89
C LEU A 31 14.36 -8.94 -26.71
N VAL A 32 14.17 -9.67 -25.61
CA VAL A 32 12.92 -10.38 -25.28
C VAL A 32 12.64 -10.22 -23.79
N SER A 33 11.53 -9.55 -23.48
CA SER A 33 10.94 -9.55 -22.13
C SER A 33 10.32 -10.92 -21.88
N ASN A 34 11.01 -11.77 -21.12
CA ASN A 34 10.49 -13.02 -20.56
C ASN A 34 10.75 -13.03 -19.05
N MET A 35 10.14 -13.98 -18.33
CA MET A 35 10.22 -14.04 -16.87
C MET A 35 11.66 -14.13 -16.36
N GLU A 36 12.47 -15.03 -16.91
CA GLU A 36 13.87 -15.24 -16.50
C GLU A 36 14.70 -13.96 -16.65
N ASN A 37 14.59 -13.29 -17.79
CA ASN A 37 15.30 -12.06 -18.07
C ASN A 37 14.87 -10.93 -17.13
N LEU A 38 13.56 -10.74 -16.95
CA LEU A 38 13.03 -9.70 -16.08
C LEU A 38 13.42 -9.94 -14.61
N THR A 39 13.40 -11.19 -14.15
CA THR A 39 13.89 -11.56 -12.82
C THR A 39 15.38 -11.21 -12.68
N GLY A 40 16.23 -11.62 -13.63
CA GLY A 40 17.66 -11.32 -13.60
C GLY A 40 17.96 -9.82 -13.56
N GLU A 41 17.30 -9.03 -14.40
CA GLU A 41 17.44 -7.57 -14.44
C GLU A 41 17.01 -6.93 -13.12
N LEU A 42 15.85 -7.35 -12.58
CA LEU A 42 15.33 -6.81 -11.33
C LEU A 42 16.24 -7.17 -10.15
N SER A 43 16.64 -8.43 -10.01
CA SER A 43 17.56 -8.86 -8.96
C SER A 43 18.89 -8.09 -9.03
N SER A 44 19.45 -7.94 -10.24
CA SER A 44 20.65 -7.13 -10.49
C SER A 44 20.48 -5.68 -10.03
N LYS A 45 19.35 -5.04 -10.38
CA LYS A 45 19.05 -3.68 -9.92
C LYS A 45 18.92 -3.59 -8.40
N LEU A 46 18.27 -4.57 -7.77
CA LEU A 46 18.04 -4.61 -6.32
C LEU A 46 19.33 -4.78 -5.50
N TYR A 47 20.41 -5.34 -6.07
CA TYR A 47 21.72 -5.40 -5.40
C TYR A 47 22.28 -4.02 -5.05
N ASN A 48 21.85 -2.96 -5.74
CA ASN A 48 22.28 -1.59 -5.44
C ASN A 48 21.71 -1.05 -4.11
N PHE A 49 20.65 -1.67 -3.59
CA PHE A 49 19.99 -1.25 -2.35
C PHE A 49 20.37 -2.18 -1.19
N LYS A 50 21.07 -1.67 -0.19
CA LYS A 50 21.49 -2.46 0.98
C LYS A 50 20.35 -2.77 1.95
N ARG A 51 19.43 -1.81 2.16
CA ARG A 51 18.35 -1.94 3.15
C ARG A 51 17.12 -2.56 2.51
N LYS A 52 16.49 -3.54 3.16
CA LYS A 52 15.23 -4.17 2.72
C LYS A 52 14.12 -3.13 2.52
N LYS A 53 14.03 -2.13 3.41
CA LYS A 53 13.11 -1.00 3.28
C LYS A 53 13.27 -0.22 1.97
N ASP A 54 14.50 0.02 1.53
CA ASP A 54 14.76 0.74 0.27
C ASP A 54 14.40 -0.14 -0.93
N LYS A 55 14.70 -1.45 -0.87
CA LYS A 55 14.28 -2.42 -1.90
C LYS A 55 12.76 -2.45 -2.04
N LEU A 56 12.04 -2.59 -0.93
CA LEU A 56 10.57 -2.60 -0.93
C LEU A 56 10.00 -1.28 -1.42
N PHE A 57 10.56 -0.15 -1.01
CA PHE A 57 10.11 1.15 -1.49
C PHE A 57 10.34 1.31 -3.00
N PHE A 58 11.52 0.94 -3.50
CA PHE A 58 11.83 0.90 -4.93
C PHE A 58 10.83 0.04 -5.71
N LEU A 59 10.59 -1.19 -5.26
CA LEU A 59 9.70 -2.14 -5.92
C LEU A 59 8.26 -1.64 -5.96
N ASN A 60 7.76 -1.04 -4.87
CA ASN A 60 6.40 -0.48 -4.83
C ASN A 60 6.23 0.69 -5.79
N VAL A 61 7.23 1.58 -5.90
CA VAL A 61 7.20 2.69 -6.87
C VAL A 61 7.27 2.15 -8.31
N LEU A 62 8.17 1.19 -8.56
CA LEU A 62 8.31 0.52 -9.86
C LEU A 62 6.99 -0.13 -10.29
N ARG A 63 6.38 -0.94 -9.41
CA ARG A 63 5.07 -1.58 -9.62
C ARG A 63 4.01 -0.57 -10.03
N LYS A 64 3.90 0.52 -9.28
CA LYS A 64 2.92 1.60 -9.53
C LYS A 64 3.12 2.24 -10.90
N GLU A 65 4.36 2.52 -11.29
CA GLU A 65 4.65 3.14 -12.60
C GLU A 65 4.39 2.16 -13.76
N VAL A 66 4.74 0.87 -13.61
CA VAL A 66 4.46 -0.16 -14.62
C VAL A 66 2.96 -0.37 -14.81
N GLU A 67 2.20 -0.45 -13.71
CA GLU A 67 0.74 -0.55 -13.75
C GLU A 67 0.11 0.67 -14.43
N LYS A 68 0.61 1.88 -14.10
CA LYS A 68 0.17 3.12 -14.74
C LYS A 68 0.42 3.09 -16.26
N GLN A 69 1.61 2.68 -16.71
CA GLN A 69 1.92 2.56 -18.15
C GLN A 69 0.96 1.60 -18.86
N LYS A 70 0.66 0.45 -18.24
CA LYS A 70 -0.31 -0.51 -18.75
C LYS A 70 -1.71 0.10 -18.85
N GLN A 71 -2.20 0.71 -17.79
CA GLN A 71 -3.53 1.33 -17.76
C GLN A 71 -3.67 2.46 -18.79
N GLU A 72 -2.64 3.29 -18.94
CA GLU A 72 -2.62 4.37 -19.95
C GLU A 72 -2.68 3.80 -21.38
N HIS A 73 -1.96 2.71 -21.65
CA HIS A 73 -2.04 2.02 -22.94
C HIS A 73 -3.43 1.41 -23.20
N GLU A 74 -3.99 0.72 -22.21
CA GLU A 74 -5.27 -0.01 -22.33
C GLU A 74 -6.48 0.92 -22.57
N LYS A 75 -6.40 2.20 -22.17
CA LYS A 75 -7.42 3.21 -22.53
C LYS A 75 -7.64 3.37 -24.03
N THR A 76 -6.62 3.08 -24.84
CA THR A 76 -6.64 3.30 -26.30
C THR A 76 -6.44 2.02 -27.10
N CYS A 77 -5.94 0.95 -26.48
CA CYS A 77 -5.70 -0.32 -27.13
C CYS A 77 -6.97 -1.15 -27.26
N LYS A 78 -7.31 -1.55 -28.50
CA LYS A 78 -8.46 -2.43 -28.80
C LYS A 78 -8.04 -3.85 -29.18
N LYS A 79 -6.73 -4.16 -29.12
CA LYS A 79 -6.17 -5.42 -29.58
C LYS A 79 -6.30 -6.47 -28.47
N VAL A 80 -7.02 -7.56 -28.76
CA VAL A 80 -7.02 -8.76 -27.93
C VAL A 80 -5.59 -9.34 -27.95
N ASN A 81 -5.05 -9.68 -26.77
CA ASN A 81 -3.66 -10.13 -26.60
C ASN A 81 -2.62 -9.12 -27.11
N CYS A 82 -2.72 -7.87 -26.64
CA CYS A 82 -1.68 -6.87 -26.91
C CYS A 82 -0.35 -7.28 -26.26
N SER A 83 0.73 -7.32 -27.03
CA SER A 83 2.07 -7.67 -26.56
C SER A 83 2.57 -6.71 -25.47
N PHE A 84 2.21 -5.42 -25.55
CA PHE A 84 2.54 -4.43 -24.52
C PHE A 84 1.89 -4.79 -23.19
N SER A 85 0.57 -5.04 -23.15
CA SER A 85 -0.11 -5.45 -21.91
C SER A 85 0.42 -6.77 -21.37
N GLN A 86 0.74 -7.73 -22.24
CA GLN A 86 1.34 -9.01 -21.83
C GLN A 86 2.71 -8.84 -21.19
N GLU A 87 3.57 -8.02 -21.78
CA GLU A 87 4.88 -7.66 -21.22
C GLU A 87 4.72 -7.00 -19.84
N LYS A 88 3.82 -6.01 -19.72
CA LYS A 88 3.58 -5.34 -18.43
C LYS A 88 3.02 -6.30 -17.38
N ASN A 89 2.12 -7.20 -17.74
CA ASN A 89 1.61 -8.23 -16.83
C ASN A 89 2.73 -9.14 -16.30
N MET A 90 3.66 -9.55 -17.17
CA MET A 90 4.79 -10.38 -16.75
C MET A 90 5.77 -9.61 -15.86
N GLY A 91 6.06 -8.35 -16.19
CA GLY A 91 6.87 -7.50 -15.33
C GLY A 91 6.24 -7.27 -13.96
N LEU A 92 4.92 -7.02 -13.90
CA LEU A 92 4.18 -6.89 -12.64
C LEU A 92 4.24 -8.17 -11.82
N PHE A 93 4.07 -9.33 -12.45
CA PHE A 93 4.20 -10.61 -11.77
C PHE A 93 5.58 -10.81 -11.14
N VAL A 94 6.65 -10.51 -11.88
CA VAL A 94 8.04 -10.60 -11.37
C VAL A 94 8.27 -9.62 -10.21
N ILE A 95 7.76 -8.39 -10.31
CA ILE A 95 7.87 -7.40 -9.22
C ILE A 95 7.11 -7.88 -7.97
N ASP A 96 5.91 -8.42 -8.14
CA ASP A 96 5.06 -8.89 -7.04
C ASP A 96 5.74 -10.06 -6.30
N GLN A 97 6.37 -10.99 -7.01
CA GLN A 97 7.14 -12.07 -6.39
C GLN A 97 8.33 -11.57 -5.55
N GLU A 98 9.09 -10.59 -6.05
CA GLU A 98 10.21 -10.00 -5.31
C GLU A 98 9.74 -9.19 -4.09
N ILE A 99 8.60 -8.51 -4.20
CA ILE A 99 7.97 -7.84 -3.05
C ILE A 99 7.62 -8.88 -1.99
N ASP A 100 6.96 -9.96 -2.38
CA ASP A 100 6.53 -11.02 -1.45
C ASP A 100 7.73 -11.66 -0.75
N ASP A 101 8.79 -12.03 -1.49
CA ASP A 101 10.01 -12.64 -0.94
C ASP A 101 10.73 -11.73 0.07
N ILE A 102 10.93 -10.46 -0.28
CA ILE A 102 11.59 -9.51 0.61
C ILE A 102 10.69 -9.22 1.83
N SER A 103 9.37 -9.14 1.64
CA SER A 103 8.41 -8.85 2.70
C SER A 103 8.33 -9.97 3.73
N GLN A 104 8.44 -11.24 3.32
CA GLN A 104 8.43 -12.39 4.23
C GLN A 104 9.53 -12.33 5.30
N SER A 105 10.65 -11.67 4.99
CA SER A 105 11.80 -11.55 5.89
C SER A 105 12.04 -10.12 6.39
N TYR A 106 11.12 -9.19 6.10
CA TYR A 106 11.23 -7.79 6.51
C TYR A 106 10.43 -7.55 7.80
N GLU A 107 11.15 -7.29 8.89
CA GLU A 107 10.54 -6.76 10.10
C GLU A 107 10.42 -5.24 9.94
N TYR A 108 9.18 -4.76 9.78
CA TYR A 108 8.92 -3.32 9.78
C TYR A 108 9.07 -2.80 11.21
N GLU A 109 10.04 -1.91 11.40
CA GLU A 109 10.18 -1.14 12.63
C GLU A 109 9.58 0.27 12.42
N PRO A 110 8.38 0.55 12.97
CA PRO A 110 7.87 1.91 13.04
C PRO A 110 8.84 2.82 13.81
N LYS A 111 8.72 4.13 13.61
CA LYS A 111 9.37 5.06 14.53
C LYS A 111 8.69 4.92 15.89
N TYR A 112 9.44 5.01 16.99
CA TYR A 112 8.87 4.95 18.34
C TYR A 112 7.67 5.89 18.57
N SER A 113 7.67 7.08 17.94
CA SER A 113 6.53 8.02 18.02
C SER A 113 5.27 7.56 17.28
N ASP A 114 5.42 6.68 16.29
CA ASP A 114 4.36 6.08 15.48
C ASP A 114 3.89 4.72 16.05
N GLU A 115 4.59 4.15 17.04
CA GLU A 115 4.16 2.91 17.71
C GLU A 115 2.94 3.12 18.60
N PHE A 116 2.05 2.14 18.65
CA PHE A 116 1.02 2.08 19.68
C PHE A 116 1.65 1.66 21.01
N ASN A 117 1.51 2.52 22.02
CA ASN A 117 1.88 2.13 23.38
C ASN A 117 0.88 1.11 23.95
N PRO A 118 1.22 0.38 25.03
CA PRO A 118 0.35 -0.66 25.58
C PRO A 118 -1.07 -0.18 25.92
N GLU A 119 -1.21 1.05 26.42
CA GLU A 119 -2.51 1.65 26.73
C GLU A 119 -3.36 1.83 25.46
N GLN A 120 -2.77 2.37 24.40
CA GLN A 120 -3.42 2.57 23.08
C GLN A 120 -3.79 1.25 22.42
N GLN A 121 -2.95 0.22 22.56
CA GLN A 121 -3.26 -1.11 22.07
C GLN A 121 -4.51 -1.65 22.78
N SER A 122 -4.53 -1.60 24.12
CA SER A 122 -5.66 -2.06 24.92
C SER A 122 -6.95 -1.29 24.62
N GLU A 123 -6.85 0.02 24.41
CA GLU A 123 -7.98 0.86 24.03
C GLU A 123 -8.54 0.44 22.66
N LEU A 124 -7.69 0.30 21.64
CA LEU A 124 -8.09 -0.18 20.31
C LEU A 124 -8.74 -1.56 20.35
N TYR A 125 -8.20 -2.49 21.15
CA TYR A 125 -8.81 -3.81 21.34
C TYR A 125 -10.23 -3.70 21.90
N SER A 126 -10.44 -2.85 22.90
CA SER A 126 -11.76 -2.61 23.49
C SER A 126 -12.70 -1.98 22.47
N THR A 127 -12.27 -0.92 21.79
CA THR A 127 -13.07 -0.21 20.79
C THR A 127 -13.47 -1.11 19.63
N LEU A 128 -12.57 -1.98 19.15
CA LEU A 128 -12.88 -2.95 18.10
C LEU A 128 -13.96 -3.94 18.56
N ASN A 129 -13.90 -4.42 19.80
CA ASN A 129 -14.91 -5.34 20.33
C ASN A 129 -16.27 -4.64 20.50
N GLU A 130 -16.28 -3.41 21.03
CA GLU A 130 -17.50 -2.60 21.14
C GLU A 130 -18.13 -2.31 19.78
N LEU A 131 -17.31 -2.02 18.77
CA LEU A 131 -17.77 -1.84 17.39
C LEU A 131 -18.43 -3.09 16.83
N LYS A 132 -17.86 -4.28 17.07
CA LYS A 132 -18.49 -5.54 16.65
C LYS A 132 -19.86 -5.75 17.28
N THR A 133 -20.01 -5.43 18.56
CA THR A 133 -21.32 -5.47 19.24
C THR A 133 -22.30 -4.50 18.59
N LYS A 134 -21.91 -3.24 18.38
CA LYS A 134 -22.77 -2.23 17.72
C LYS A 134 -23.15 -2.63 16.30
N LEU A 135 -22.20 -3.14 15.52
CA LEU A 135 -22.46 -3.61 14.15
C LEU A 135 -23.45 -4.77 14.14
N THR A 136 -23.36 -5.70 15.10
CA THR A 136 -24.35 -6.76 15.28
C THR A 136 -25.75 -6.20 15.52
N GLU A 137 -25.88 -5.22 16.42
CA GLU A 137 -27.15 -4.56 16.75
C GLU A 137 -27.76 -3.78 15.56
N LEU A 138 -26.91 -3.22 14.71
CA LEU A 138 -27.29 -2.51 13.48
C LEU A 138 -27.63 -3.45 12.30
N GLY A 139 -27.50 -4.77 12.47
CA GLY A 139 -27.77 -5.76 11.42
C GLY A 139 -26.56 -6.11 10.53
N PHE A 140 -25.37 -5.60 10.85
CA PHE A 140 -24.10 -5.86 10.19
C PHE A 140 -23.30 -6.97 10.89
N GLY A 141 -23.94 -8.11 11.13
CA GLY A 141 -23.35 -9.27 11.82
C GLY A 141 -22.67 -10.28 10.87
N GLN A 142 -22.36 -9.90 9.64
CA GLN A 142 -21.74 -10.81 8.67
C GLN A 142 -20.31 -11.14 9.10
N GLN A 143 -19.96 -12.43 9.09
CA GLN A 143 -18.64 -12.94 9.51
C GLN A 143 -17.48 -12.22 8.82
N ILE A 144 -17.62 -11.92 7.53
CA ILE A 144 -16.60 -11.20 6.74
C ILE A 144 -16.21 -9.85 7.38
N ILE A 145 -17.15 -9.11 7.97
CA ILE A 145 -16.85 -7.82 8.63
C ILE A 145 -16.01 -8.07 9.88
N PHE A 146 -16.33 -9.14 10.63
CA PHE A 146 -15.65 -9.43 11.88
C PHE A 146 -14.26 -10.00 11.67
N ASP A 147 -14.07 -10.80 10.63
CA ASP A 147 -12.75 -11.31 10.22
C ASP A 147 -11.84 -10.12 9.87
N GLU A 148 -12.30 -9.22 9.00
CA GLU A 148 -11.55 -8.01 8.62
C GLU A 148 -11.17 -7.13 9.82
N LEU A 149 -12.06 -7.01 10.81
CA LEU A 149 -11.81 -6.25 12.04
C LEU A 149 -10.89 -6.99 13.03
N ASP A 150 -10.89 -8.31 13.07
CA ASP A 150 -9.96 -9.08 13.90
C ASP A 150 -8.56 -9.09 13.29
N GLU A 151 -8.42 -9.19 11.97
CA GLU A 151 -7.11 -9.10 11.31
C GLU A 151 -6.37 -7.79 11.67
N LEU A 152 -7.09 -6.68 11.83
CA LEU A 152 -6.49 -5.41 12.25
C LEU A 152 -5.75 -5.52 13.60
N LYS A 153 -6.22 -6.36 14.52
CA LYS A 153 -5.58 -6.56 15.82
C LYS A 153 -4.18 -7.13 15.70
N GLU A 154 -3.96 -7.98 14.71
CA GLU A 154 -2.68 -8.66 14.47
C GLU A 154 -1.63 -7.72 13.85
N HIS A 155 -2.04 -6.52 13.43
CA HIS A 155 -1.23 -5.60 12.65
C HIS A 155 -0.82 -4.32 13.38
N LEU A 156 -0.94 -4.25 14.71
CA LEU A 156 -0.53 -3.08 15.50
C LEU A 156 0.98 -2.77 15.38
N ASN A 157 1.79 -3.75 15.00
CA ASN A 157 3.22 -3.59 14.70
C ASN A 157 3.50 -2.73 13.45
N LEU A 158 2.50 -2.43 12.60
CA LEU A 158 2.64 -1.56 11.43
C LEU A 158 2.87 -0.08 11.77
N GLY A 159 2.69 0.31 13.04
CA GLY A 159 2.64 1.70 13.46
C GLY A 159 1.32 2.37 13.10
N LYS A 160 0.96 3.41 13.85
CA LYS A 160 -0.32 4.12 13.78
C LYS A 160 -0.66 4.52 12.36
N LYS A 161 0.24 5.22 11.65
CA LYS A 161 -0.06 5.70 10.31
C LYS A 161 -0.46 4.59 9.34
N ASN A 162 0.31 3.51 9.27
CA ASN A 162 0.06 2.42 8.33
C ASN A 162 -1.15 1.58 8.75
N TRP A 163 -1.35 1.39 10.06
CA TRP A 163 -2.51 0.68 10.59
C TRP A 163 -3.83 1.36 10.20
N PHE A 164 -3.91 2.70 10.30
CA PHE A 164 -5.10 3.44 9.89
C PHE A 164 -5.30 3.48 8.37
N GLN A 165 -4.22 3.36 7.58
CA GLN A 165 -4.35 3.17 6.13
C GLN A 165 -4.90 1.78 5.79
N LEU A 166 -4.46 0.73 6.50
CA LEU A 166 -4.99 -0.63 6.37
C LEU A 166 -6.48 -0.66 6.72
N LEU A 167 -6.88 -0.06 7.84
CA LEU A 167 -8.29 0.11 8.22
C LEU A 167 -9.09 0.76 7.10
N LYS A 168 -8.62 1.89 6.54
CA LYS A 168 -9.31 2.60 5.46
C LYS A 168 -9.46 1.72 4.21
N GLY A 169 -8.43 0.96 3.84
CA GLY A 169 -8.47 0.02 2.72
C GLY A 169 -9.53 -1.07 2.91
N LYS A 170 -9.48 -1.77 4.04
CA LYS A 170 -10.45 -2.82 4.38
C LYS A 170 -11.90 -2.31 4.39
N LEU A 171 -12.14 -1.14 5.00
CA LEU A 171 -13.47 -0.52 5.01
C LEU A 171 -13.94 -0.10 3.60
N PHE A 172 -13.03 0.35 2.74
CA PHE A 172 -13.35 0.67 1.35
C PHE A 172 -13.76 -0.58 0.58
N ASP A 173 -13.05 -1.69 0.74
CA ASP A 173 -13.37 -2.97 0.09
C ASP A 173 -14.74 -3.52 0.55
N LEU A 174 -15.04 -3.43 1.86
CA LEU A 174 -16.35 -3.76 2.42
C LEU A 174 -17.48 -2.85 1.88
N SER A 175 -17.16 -1.60 1.56
CA SER A 175 -18.14 -0.68 0.96
C SER A 175 -18.40 -0.99 -0.51
N VAL A 176 -17.36 -1.25 -1.29
CA VAL A 176 -17.46 -1.59 -2.73
C VAL A 176 -18.20 -2.91 -2.92
N SER A 177 -17.98 -3.88 -2.03
CA SER A 177 -18.73 -5.15 -1.99
C SER A 177 -20.17 -5.02 -1.49
N LYS A 178 -20.60 -3.81 -1.10
CA LYS A 178 -21.93 -3.48 -0.54
C LYS A 178 -22.25 -4.24 0.75
N VAL A 179 -21.23 -4.69 1.46
CA VAL A 179 -21.36 -5.32 2.79
C VAL A 179 -21.61 -4.24 3.85
N LEU A 180 -20.93 -3.10 3.72
CA LEU A 180 -21.13 -1.93 4.58
C LEU A 180 -21.58 -0.71 3.78
N GLU A 181 -22.53 0.03 4.35
CA GLU A 181 -22.92 1.34 3.82
C GLU A 181 -21.85 2.40 4.11
N GLU A 182 -21.76 3.42 3.26
CA GLU A 182 -20.76 4.49 3.38
C GLU A 182 -20.87 5.24 4.72
N THR A 183 -22.08 5.38 5.25
CA THR A 183 -22.38 5.99 6.55
C THR A 183 -21.75 5.18 7.69
N VAL A 184 -21.89 3.87 7.65
CA VAL A 184 -21.34 2.93 8.64
C VAL A 184 -19.82 2.90 8.56
N VAL A 185 -19.26 2.88 7.35
CA VAL A 185 -17.80 2.99 7.13
C VAL A 185 -17.22 4.25 7.77
N LYS A 186 -17.88 5.40 7.55
CA LYS A 186 -17.46 6.68 8.14
C LYS A 186 -17.53 6.64 9.67
N GLU A 187 -18.55 6.00 10.23
CA GLU A 187 -18.71 5.86 11.68
C GLU A 187 -17.63 4.95 12.29
N ILE A 188 -17.35 3.79 11.68
CA ILE A 188 -16.28 2.89 12.12
C ILE A 188 -14.94 3.61 12.11
N PHE A 189 -14.60 4.23 10.98
CA PHE A 189 -13.33 4.95 10.85
C PHE A 189 -13.21 6.07 11.88
N LYS A 190 -14.26 6.87 12.05
CA LYS A 190 -14.30 7.94 13.05
C LYS A 190 -14.08 7.40 14.46
N THR A 191 -14.80 6.35 14.84
CA THR A 191 -14.73 5.73 16.18
C THR A 191 -13.34 5.21 16.48
N LEU A 192 -12.69 4.52 15.53
CA LEU A 192 -11.33 4.00 15.72
C LEU A 192 -10.26 5.09 15.67
N SER A 193 -10.50 6.17 14.93
CA SER A 193 -9.57 7.31 14.83
C SER A 193 -9.70 8.30 15.98
N ASP A 194 -10.72 8.15 16.83
CA ASP A 194 -10.94 9.00 17.98
C ASP A 194 -9.76 8.86 18.96
N GLY A 195 -9.26 9.98 19.49
CA GLY A 195 -8.01 9.99 20.26
C GLY A 195 -6.71 9.99 19.44
N PHE A 196 -6.77 9.91 18.11
CA PHE A 196 -5.61 9.95 17.20
C PHE A 196 -5.62 11.19 16.27
N GLU A 197 -5.76 12.39 16.86
CA GLU A 197 -6.08 13.68 16.22
C GLU A 197 -5.22 14.12 15.01
N ASN A 198 -4.06 13.49 14.77
CA ASN A 198 -3.16 13.83 13.67
C ASN A 198 -3.22 12.89 12.46
N ILE A 199 -3.95 11.78 12.56
CA ILE A 199 -3.97 10.74 11.51
C ILE A 199 -4.90 11.07 10.34
N PRO A 200 -6.11 11.62 10.55
CA PRO A 200 -6.99 12.02 9.43
C PRO A 200 -6.30 12.99 8.46
N LYS A 201 -5.53 13.96 8.98
CA LYS A 201 -4.78 14.94 8.19
C LYS A 201 -3.62 14.34 7.37
N LEU A 202 -3.09 13.17 7.78
CA LEU A 202 -2.01 12.47 7.08
C LEU A 202 -2.53 11.59 5.93
N ILE A 203 -3.81 11.26 5.94
CA ILE A 203 -4.46 10.35 4.98
C ILE A 203 -5.15 11.14 3.85
N ASP A 204 -5.59 12.38 4.10
CA ASP A 204 -6.23 13.24 3.09
C ASP A 204 -5.25 13.92 2.10
N ASN A 205 -3.94 13.76 2.29
CA ASN A 205 -2.88 14.36 1.47
C ASN A 205 -2.21 13.38 0.47
N ILE A 206 -2.89 12.27 0.13
CA ILE A 206 -2.48 11.32 -0.92
C ILE A 206 -3.62 11.21 -1.93
#